data_AF-A0A1Y5HB87-F1
#
_entry.id   AF-A0A1Y5HB87-F1
#
_cell.length_a   1.000
_cell.length_b   1.000
_cell.length_c   1.000
_cell.angle_alpha   90.00
_cell.angle_beta   90.00
_cell.angle_gamma   90.00
#
_symmetry.space_group_name_H-M   'P 1'
#
loop_
_entity.id
_entity.type
_entity.pdbx_description
1 polymer ?
#
loop_
_entity_poly.entity_id
_entity_poly.type
_entity_poly.pdbx_seq_one_letter_code
_entity_poly.pdbx_strand_id
1 'polypeptide(L)'
;MSGVLTYSARSDVKFEGDSFSVGADSVSCLLTTDDLKSSYGAPKKGQCTIVERINTEWDVKDLVDIELVKKALSRKSTVTKIAKSNSVSEILEHLGLKEIALVADYNELQAQTFVKGHILNGSLGGPGDNCNLIPMTSSANSSYRHGCEAKLIKLLELAKKAENACKKSNLKRELRVKVKFTARCSGARKPWWGSPTNEFKTMLGKLPAKLIVSYYVEEYFLRDKPNVRVGKSKLDPAEKKHFAKVEGSSLRKQTFEL
;
A
#
# COMPACT_ATOMS: atom_id res chain seq x y z
N MET A 1 14.79 5.41 -20.95
CA MET A 1 15.49 4.68 -19.87
C MET A 1 14.62 4.79 -18.64
N SER A 2 13.95 3.72 -18.24
CA SER A 2 13.23 3.65 -16.97
C SER A 2 14.24 3.74 -15.83
N GLY A 3 13.99 4.57 -14.83
CA GLY A 3 14.83 4.60 -13.63
C GLY A 3 14.88 3.24 -12.95
N VAL A 4 15.93 2.99 -12.17
CA VAL A 4 15.98 1.81 -11.31
C VAL A 4 14.86 1.94 -10.28
N LEU A 5 13.87 1.07 -10.38
CA LEU A 5 12.81 0.93 -9.39
C LEU A 5 13.38 0.22 -8.16
N THR A 6 13.20 0.83 -6.99
CA THR A 6 13.65 0.26 -5.72
C THR A 6 12.44 -0.02 -4.85
N TYR A 7 12.36 -1.27 -4.39
CA TYR A 7 11.26 -1.77 -3.56
C TYR A 7 11.82 -2.34 -2.26
N SER A 8 11.05 -2.17 -1.19
CA SER A 8 11.29 -2.88 0.07
C SER A 8 10.02 -3.63 0.45
N ALA A 9 10.12 -4.95 0.61
CA ALA A 9 9.01 -5.77 1.11
C ALA A 9 8.97 -5.72 2.64
N ARG A 10 7.75 -5.75 3.19
CA ARG A 10 7.53 -5.97 4.62
C ARG A 10 7.72 -7.45 4.93
N SER A 11 8.21 -7.76 6.14
CA SER A 11 8.25 -9.13 6.63
C SER A 11 6.85 -9.75 6.67
N ASP A 12 6.75 -11.02 6.30
CA ASP A 12 5.54 -11.80 6.49
C ASP A 12 5.11 -11.83 7.97
N VAL A 13 3.81 -11.95 8.19
CA VAL A 13 3.21 -12.03 9.52
C VAL A 13 2.61 -13.42 9.70
N LYS A 14 2.63 -13.91 10.94
CA LYS A 14 2.07 -15.21 11.32
C LYS A 14 0.83 -15.02 12.16
N PHE A 15 -0.19 -15.81 11.85
CA PHE A 15 -1.43 -15.89 12.63
C PHE A 15 -1.95 -17.32 12.54
N GLU A 16 -2.29 -17.93 13.68
CA GLU A 16 -2.73 -19.35 13.76
C GLU A 16 -1.74 -20.36 13.15
N GLY A 17 -0.45 -20.00 13.03
CA GLY A 17 0.56 -20.84 12.39
C GLY A 17 0.68 -20.66 10.87
N ASP A 18 -0.26 -19.93 10.25
CA ASP A 18 -0.19 -19.58 8.84
C ASP A 18 0.62 -18.31 8.63
N SER A 19 1.51 -18.34 7.62
CA SER A 19 2.28 -17.17 7.19
C SER A 19 1.57 -16.46 6.03
N PHE A 20 1.52 -15.13 6.08
CA PHE A 20 0.96 -14.32 5.00
C PHE A 20 1.78 -13.05 4.75
N SER A 21 1.67 -12.53 3.53
CA SER A 21 2.37 -11.33 3.09
C SER A 21 1.55 -10.07 3.33
N VAL A 22 2.26 -9.05 3.82
CA VAL A 22 1.73 -7.70 4.08
C VAL A 22 2.08 -6.71 2.97
N GLY A 23 2.76 -7.18 1.92
CA GLY A 23 3.18 -6.36 0.79
C GLY A 23 4.40 -5.48 1.10
N ALA A 24 4.38 -4.23 0.64
CA ALA A 24 5.54 -3.35 0.62
C ALA A 24 5.65 -2.42 1.83
N ASP A 25 6.89 -2.08 2.18
CA ASP A 25 7.24 -1.01 3.13
C ASP A 25 7.45 0.32 2.44
N SER A 26 8.12 0.32 1.29
CA SER A 26 8.41 1.54 0.54
C SER A 26 8.63 1.27 -0.94
N VAL A 27 8.40 2.32 -1.74
CA VAL A 27 8.69 2.35 -3.17
C VAL A 27 9.40 3.67 -3.47
N SER A 28 10.49 3.60 -4.24
CA SER A 28 11.20 4.78 -4.72
C SER A 28 11.65 4.56 -6.16
N CYS A 29 11.42 5.55 -7.02
CA CYS A 29 11.77 5.49 -8.42
C CYS A 29 11.94 6.85 -9.08
N LEU A 30 12.47 6.83 -10.31
CA LEU A 30 12.54 7.97 -11.20
C LEU A 30 11.62 7.73 -12.38
N LEU A 31 10.67 8.63 -12.55
CA LEU A 31 9.69 8.66 -13.63
C LEU A 31 10.08 9.70 -14.66
N THR A 32 9.67 9.44 -15.89
CA THR A 32 9.82 10.29 -17.07
C THR A 32 8.50 10.33 -17.83
N THR A 33 8.42 11.16 -18.86
CA THR A 33 7.23 11.25 -19.71
C THR A 33 6.97 9.98 -20.54
N ASP A 34 7.94 9.08 -20.65
CA ASP A 34 7.76 7.77 -21.30
C ASP A 34 6.91 6.83 -20.43
N ASP A 35 6.93 7.00 -19.11
CA ASP A 35 6.19 6.14 -18.16
C ASP A 35 4.67 6.32 -18.24
N LEU A 36 4.19 7.39 -18.89
CA LEU A 36 2.76 7.56 -19.24
C LEU A 36 2.24 6.49 -20.21
N LYS A 37 3.13 5.75 -20.87
CA LYS A 37 2.78 4.63 -21.75
C LYS A 37 2.99 3.27 -21.09
N SER A 38 3.55 3.26 -19.88
CA SER A 38 3.74 2.03 -19.13
C SER A 38 2.38 1.50 -18.68
N SER A 39 2.27 0.18 -18.59
CA SER A 39 1.11 -0.45 -17.99
C SER A 39 1.56 -1.75 -17.36
N TYR A 40 1.19 -1.93 -16.10
CA TYR A 40 1.29 -3.20 -15.40
C TYR A 40 -0.10 -3.73 -15.09
N GLY A 41 -0.17 -5.05 -14.98
CA GLY A 41 -1.41 -5.77 -14.71
C GLY A 41 -1.97 -5.51 -13.32
N ALA A 42 -3.22 -5.92 -13.14
CA ALA A 42 -3.90 -5.92 -11.85
C ALA A 42 -3.12 -6.73 -10.78
N PRO A 43 -3.39 -6.48 -9.48
CA PRO A 43 -2.80 -7.26 -8.40
C PRO A 43 -2.99 -8.77 -8.61
N LYS A 44 -1.91 -9.54 -8.58
CA LYS A 44 -1.96 -10.99 -8.80
C LYS A 44 -2.52 -11.73 -7.58
N LYS A 45 -3.06 -12.94 -7.78
CA LYS A 45 -3.41 -13.87 -6.69
C LYS A 45 -2.14 -14.25 -5.92
N GLY A 46 -2.26 -14.47 -4.61
CA GLY A 46 -1.12 -14.84 -3.76
C GLY A 46 -0.17 -13.68 -3.45
N GLN A 47 -0.56 -12.44 -3.77
CA GLN A 47 0.15 -11.22 -3.41
C GLN A 47 -0.65 -10.44 -2.39
N CYS A 48 0.02 -9.83 -1.41
CA CYS A 48 -0.55 -9.13 -0.28
C CYS A 48 -1.65 -9.99 0.34
N THR A 49 -1.30 -11.25 0.64
CA THR A 49 -2.26 -12.31 1.01
C THR A 49 -3.02 -12.00 2.29
N ILE A 50 -2.54 -11.04 3.09
CA ILE A 50 -3.32 -10.52 4.20
C ILE A 50 -4.67 -9.93 3.77
N VAL A 51 -4.75 -9.30 2.60
CA VAL A 51 -6.03 -8.78 2.09
C VAL A 51 -6.97 -9.93 1.71
N GLU A 52 -6.42 -11.00 1.13
CA GLU A 52 -7.20 -12.21 0.82
C GLU A 52 -7.73 -12.85 2.11
N ARG A 53 -6.89 -12.94 3.15
CA ARG A 53 -7.28 -13.47 4.46
C ARG A 53 -8.34 -12.61 5.15
N ILE A 54 -8.15 -11.29 5.20
CA ILE A 54 -9.12 -10.36 5.82
C ILE A 54 -10.49 -10.46 5.14
N ASN A 55 -10.51 -10.59 3.82
CA ASN A 55 -11.73 -10.70 3.03
C ASN A 55 -12.26 -12.14 2.89
N THR A 56 -11.64 -13.12 3.55
CA THR A 56 -12.13 -14.51 3.54
C THR A 56 -13.39 -14.59 4.36
N GLU A 57 -14.47 -15.15 3.80
CA GLU A 57 -15.67 -15.50 4.56
C GLU A 57 -15.39 -16.73 5.43
N TRP A 58 -15.75 -16.65 6.70
CA TRP A 58 -15.53 -17.72 7.67
C TRP A 58 -16.86 -18.35 8.04
N ASP A 59 -17.02 -19.66 7.85
CA ASP A 59 -18.14 -20.40 8.45
C ASP A 59 -17.76 -20.74 9.89
N VAL A 60 -18.58 -20.30 10.85
CA VAL A 60 -18.39 -20.60 12.27
C VAL A 60 -18.31 -22.10 12.52
N LYS A 61 -19.00 -22.92 11.72
CA LYS A 61 -18.97 -24.39 11.87
C LYS A 61 -17.59 -24.97 11.62
N ASP A 62 -16.83 -24.39 10.69
CA ASP A 62 -15.49 -24.85 10.34
C ASP A 62 -14.46 -24.55 11.45
N LEU A 63 -14.82 -23.67 12.39
CA LEU A 63 -14.01 -23.20 13.50
C LEU A 63 -14.41 -23.84 14.84
N VAL A 64 -15.29 -24.84 14.81
CA VAL A 64 -15.71 -25.60 15.98
C VAL A 64 -15.34 -27.07 15.81
N ASP A 65 -14.23 -27.47 16.42
CA ASP A 65 -13.91 -28.88 16.58
C ASP A 65 -14.69 -29.47 17.78
N ILE A 66 -15.77 -30.18 17.46
CA ILE A 66 -16.63 -30.84 18.45
C ILE A 66 -15.85 -31.84 19.30
N GLU A 67 -14.89 -32.56 18.74
CA GLU A 67 -14.09 -33.53 19.49
C GLU A 67 -13.13 -32.85 20.45
N LEU A 68 -12.56 -31.71 20.07
CA LEU A 68 -11.76 -30.87 20.95
C LEU A 68 -12.60 -30.31 22.11
N VAL A 69 -13.82 -29.85 21.84
CA VAL A 69 -14.76 -29.37 22.87
C VAL A 69 -15.14 -30.49 23.83
N LYS A 70 -15.51 -31.67 23.32
CA LYS A 70 -15.82 -32.85 24.15
C LYS A 70 -14.63 -33.23 25.04
N LYS A 71 -13.42 -33.22 24.48
CA LYS A 71 -12.17 -33.51 25.20
C LYS A 71 -11.85 -32.44 26.25
N ALA A 72 -12.18 -31.18 26.00
CA ALA A 72 -12.04 -30.11 26.97
C ALA A 72 -13.03 -30.31 28.13
N LEU A 73 -14.30 -30.61 27.83
CA LEU A 73 -15.36 -30.83 28.82
C LEU A 73 -15.20 -32.11 29.64
N SER A 74 -14.53 -33.15 29.12
CA SER A 74 -14.25 -34.36 29.89
C SER A 74 -13.25 -34.13 31.03
N ARG A 75 -12.52 -33.02 31.02
CA ARG A 75 -11.54 -32.65 32.05
C ARG A 75 -12.21 -31.86 33.17
N LYS A 76 -12.31 -32.47 34.37
CA LYS A 76 -12.85 -31.82 35.58
C LYS A 76 -12.19 -30.47 35.89
N SER A 77 -10.89 -30.32 35.62
CA SER A 77 -10.16 -29.07 35.81
C SER A 77 -10.64 -27.96 34.87
N THR A 78 -10.93 -28.28 33.59
CA THR A 78 -11.49 -27.32 32.62
C THR A 78 -12.87 -26.86 33.04
N VAL A 79 -13.76 -27.79 33.42
CA VAL A 79 -15.11 -27.45 33.90
C VAL A 79 -15.05 -26.53 35.13
N THR A 80 -14.13 -26.82 36.06
CA THR A 80 -13.91 -25.98 37.25
C THR A 80 -13.41 -24.59 36.89
N LYS A 81 -12.55 -24.46 35.86
CA LYS A 81 -12.07 -23.16 35.37
C LYS A 81 -13.21 -22.38 34.72
N ILE A 82 -14.01 -23.01 33.85
CA ILE A 82 -15.18 -22.41 33.20
C ILE A 82 -16.17 -21.87 34.24
N ALA A 83 -16.47 -22.65 35.29
CA ALA A 83 -17.39 -22.22 36.35
C ALA A 83 -16.89 -21.00 37.16
N LYS A 84 -15.59 -20.72 37.11
CA LYS A 84 -14.94 -19.58 37.79
C LYS A 84 -14.63 -18.43 36.82
N SER A 85 -14.84 -18.61 35.52
CA SER A 85 -14.57 -17.60 34.51
C SER A 85 -15.55 -16.44 34.65
N ASN A 86 -15.05 -15.21 34.49
CA ASN A 86 -15.84 -14.00 34.61
C ASN A 86 -16.14 -13.35 33.25
N SER A 87 -15.72 -14.00 32.16
CA SER A 87 -15.92 -13.50 30.80
C SER A 87 -16.17 -14.62 29.80
N VAL A 88 -16.87 -14.29 28.71
CA VAL A 88 -17.10 -15.20 27.57
C VAL A 88 -15.78 -15.63 26.93
N SER A 89 -14.80 -14.72 26.83
CA SER A 89 -13.49 -15.02 26.25
C SER A 89 -12.72 -16.11 27.01
N GLU A 90 -12.73 -16.08 28.34
CA GLU A 90 -12.11 -17.12 29.17
C GLU A 90 -12.78 -18.48 28.98
N ILE A 91 -14.12 -18.50 28.90
CA ILE A 91 -14.88 -19.73 28.64
C ILE A 91 -14.50 -20.32 27.28
N LEU A 92 -14.49 -19.49 26.23
CA LEU A 92 -14.10 -19.92 24.88
C LEU A 92 -12.66 -20.44 24.85
N GLU A 93 -11.73 -19.77 25.53
CA GLU A 93 -10.34 -20.23 25.65
C GLU A 93 -10.24 -21.60 26.34
N HIS A 94 -10.97 -21.82 27.44
CA HIS A 94 -10.97 -23.10 28.14
C HIS A 94 -11.60 -24.24 27.33
N LEU A 95 -12.57 -23.93 26.47
CA LEU A 95 -13.17 -24.88 25.53
C LEU A 95 -12.34 -25.11 24.27
N GLY A 96 -11.25 -24.35 24.08
CA GLY A 96 -10.44 -24.38 22.85
C GLY A 96 -11.15 -23.78 21.64
N LEU A 97 -12.15 -22.93 21.87
CA LEU A 97 -12.97 -22.24 20.87
C LEU A 97 -12.49 -20.80 20.62
N LYS A 98 -11.17 -20.59 20.66
CA LYS A 98 -10.57 -19.25 20.45
C LYS A 98 -10.93 -18.68 19.07
N GLU A 99 -11.06 -19.55 18.09
CA GLU A 99 -11.39 -19.22 16.70
C GLU A 99 -12.76 -18.55 16.57
N ILE A 100 -13.74 -18.89 17.43
CA ILE A 100 -15.04 -18.20 17.46
C ILE A 100 -14.87 -16.72 17.81
N ALA A 101 -13.99 -16.38 18.75
CA ALA A 101 -13.71 -14.99 19.08
C ALA A 101 -13.03 -14.25 17.92
N LEU A 102 -12.24 -14.96 17.11
CA LEU A 102 -11.58 -14.42 15.92
C LEU A 102 -12.59 -14.12 14.80
N VAL A 103 -13.67 -14.89 14.67
CA VAL A 103 -14.76 -14.56 13.72
C VAL A 103 -15.36 -13.19 13.98
N ALA A 104 -15.59 -12.84 15.25
CA ALA A 104 -16.10 -11.52 15.60
C ALA A 104 -15.14 -10.42 15.12
N ASP A 105 -13.84 -10.59 15.32
CA ASP A 105 -12.83 -9.66 14.82
C ASP A 105 -12.76 -9.63 13.28
N TYR A 106 -12.93 -10.76 12.58
CA TYR A 106 -12.99 -10.80 11.12
C TYR A 106 -14.19 -10.03 10.57
N ASN A 107 -15.37 -10.18 11.19
CA ASN A 107 -16.57 -9.44 10.80
C ASN A 107 -16.33 -7.91 10.88
N GLU A 108 -15.65 -7.45 11.93
CA GLU A 108 -15.29 -6.04 12.09
C GLU A 108 -14.30 -5.56 11.02
N LEU A 109 -13.37 -6.41 10.55
CA LEU A 109 -12.48 -6.06 9.44
C LEU A 109 -13.15 -6.07 8.08
N GLN A 110 -13.99 -7.07 7.82
CA GLN A 110 -14.73 -7.18 6.56
C GLN A 110 -15.64 -5.97 6.33
N ALA A 111 -16.16 -5.37 7.40
CA ALA A 111 -16.93 -4.13 7.33
C ALA A 111 -16.17 -2.96 6.65
N GLN A 112 -14.84 -2.95 6.65
CA GLN A 112 -14.04 -1.89 6.01
C GLN A 112 -13.60 -2.18 4.56
N THR A 113 -13.91 -3.38 4.03
CA THR A 113 -13.57 -3.85 2.67
C THR A 113 -12.15 -3.47 2.23
N PHE A 114 -11.20 -4.35 2.50
CA PHE A 114 -9.80 -4.15 2.14
C PHE A 114 -9.52 -4.49 0.68
N VAL A 115 -8.59 -3.76 0.08
CA VAL A 115 -8.10 -3.99 -1.29
C VAL A 115 -6.58 -4.02 -1.32
N LYS A 116 -6.05 -4.66 -2.37
CA LYS A 116 -4.61 -4.66 -2.69
C LYS A 116 -4.28 -3.35 -3.40
N GLY A 117 -3.99 -2.31 -2.61
CA GLY A 117 -3.68 -0.97 -3.15
C GLY A 117 -2.27 -0.91 -3.71
N HIS A 118 -2.12 -0.39 -4.93
CA HIS A 118 -0.80 -0.09 -5.50
C HIS A 118 -0.19 1.13 -4.81
N ILE A 119 1.11 1.09 -4.50
CA ILE A 119 1.85 2.28 -4.06
C ILE A 119 2.18 3.15 -5.29
N LEU A 120 2.86 2.60 -6.29
CA LEU A 120 3.00 3.22 -7.61
C LEU A 120 1.90 2.70 -8.51
N ASN A 121 1.13 3.60 -9.12
CA ASN A 121 0.02 3.23 -10.00
C ASN A 121 0.49 2.31 -11.14
N GLY A 122 -0.31 1.28 -11.47
CA GLY A 122 -0.01 0.34 -12.56
C GLY A 122 0.13 1.01 -13.93
N SER A 123 -0.61 2.10 -14.19
CA SER A 123 -0.48 2.92 -15.41
C SER A 123 0.81 3.74 -15.49
N LEU A 124 1.61 3.77 -14.42
CA LEU A 124 2.92 4.40 -14.37
C LEU A 124 4.06 3.38 -14.22
N GLY A 125 3.77 2.09 -14.44
CA GLY A 125 4.80 1.05 -14.36
C GLY A 125 4.87 0.32 -13.02
N GLY A 126 3.94 0.57 -12.08
CA GLY A 126 3.94 -0.10 -10.79
C GLY A 126 3.47 -1.56 -10.87
N PRO A 127 4.27 -2.56 -10.45
CA PRO A 127 3.90 -3.96 -10.57
C PRO A 127 2.77 -4.36 -9.61
N GLY A 128 2.00 -5.38 -10.00
CA GLY A 128 0.90 -5.95 -9.21
C GLY A 128 1.33 -7.08 -8.26
N ASP A 129 2.45 -6.89 -7.56
CA ASP A 129 3.06 -7.87 -6.65
C ASP A 129 3.43 -7.25 -5.29
N ASN A 130 3.89 -8.09 -4.36
CA ASN A 130 4.19 -7.71 -2.97
C ASN A 130 5.13 -6.51 -2.84
N CYS A 131 5.98 -6.26 -3.83
CA CYS A 131 6.96 -5.18 -3.74
C CYS A 131 6.33 -3.80 -4.00
N ASN A 132 5.09 -3.73 -4.48
CA ASN A 132 4.37 -2.48 -4.76
C ASN A 132 2.90 -2.49 -4.29
N LEU A 133 2.45 -3.53 -3.61
CA LEU A 133 1.09 -3.62 -3.05
C LEU A 133 1.11 -3.41 -1.54
N ILE A 134 0.05 -2.78 -1.02
CA ILE A 134 -0.21 -2.67 0.42
C ILE A 134 -1.69 -2.86 0.74
N PRO A 135 -2.04 -3.27 1.98
CA PRO A 135 -3.42 -3.34 2.43
C PRO A 135 -3.97 -1.91 2.60
N MET A 136 -5.00 -1.58 1.84
CA MET A 136 -5.73 -0.32 1.96
C MET A 136 -7.21 -0.61 2.14
N THR A 137 -7.92 0.22 2.89
CA THR A 137 -9.38 0.23 2.76
C THR A 137 -9.79 0.73 1.37
N SER A 138 -10.96 0.34 0.89
CA SER A 138 -11.47 0.79 -0.42
C SER A 138 -11.54 2.32 -0.51
N SER A 139 -11.92 2.99 0.59
CA SER A 139 -11.97 4.45 0.71
C SER A 139 -10.59 5.09 0.69
N ALA A 140 -9.60 4.52 1.38
CA ALA A 140 -8.22 5.01 1.36
C ALA A 140 -7.58 4.84 -0.03
N ASN A 141 -7.81 3.71 -0.70
CA ASN A 141 -7.32 3.48 -2.05
C ASN A 141 -7.90 4.50 -3.05
N SER A 142 -9.20 4.80 -2.94
CA SER A 142 -9.83 5.87 -3.74
C SER A 142 -9.23 7.25 -3.42
N SER A 143 -9.09 7.58 -2.14
CA SER A 143 -8.51 8.85 -1.68
C SER A 143 -7.07 9.02 -2.17
N TYR A 144 -6.27 7.95 -2.14
CA TYR A 144 -4.91 7.94 -2.64
C TYR A 144 -4.85 8.16 -4.16
N ARG A 145 -5.69 7.45 -4.92
CA ARG A 145 -5.81 7.60 -6.37
C ARG A 145 -6.10 9.04 -6.77
N HIS A 146 -7.10 9.66 -6.16
CA HIS A 146 -7.50 11.04 -6.49
C HIS A 146 -6.54 12.08 -5.92
N GLY A 147 -6.02 11.83 -4.71
CA GLY A 147 -5.20 12.79 -3.98
C GLY A 147 -3.75 12.86 -4.47
N CYS A 148 -3.18 11.75 -4.95
CA CYS A 148 -1.78 11.63 -5.36
C CYS A 148 -1.63 11.13 -6.79
N GLU A 149 -2.14 9.93 -7.13
CA GLU A 149 -1.83 9.27 -8.40
C GLU A 149 -2.28 10.11 -9.61
N ALA A 150 -3.53 10.60 -9.59
CA ALA A 150 -4.07 11.45 -10.64
C ALA A 150 -3.27 12.75 -10.82
N LYS A 151 -2.74 13.32 -9.73
CA LYS A 151 -1.91 14.53 -9.79
C LYS A 151 -0.52 14.26 -10.33
N LEU A 152 0.08 13.12 -9.99
CA LEU A 152 1.36 12.69 -10.54
C LEU A 152 1.26 12.44 -12.06
N ILE A 153 0.20 11.75 -12.51
CA ILE A 153 -0.09 11.56 -13.94
C ILE A 153 -0.22 12.93 -14.63
N LYS A 154 -1.03 13.84 -14.07
CA LYS A 154 -1.19 15.20 -14.60
C LYS A 154 0.13 15.97 -14.67
N LEU A 155 1.01 15.83 -13.67
CA LEU A 155 2.34 16.43 -13.70
C LEU A 155 3.18 15.89 -14.87
N LEU A 156 3.18 14.58 -15.09
CA LEU A 156 3.89 13.96 -16.21
C LEU A 156 3.31 14.39 -17.56
N GLU A 157 1.99 14.56 -17.67
CA GLU A 157 1.34 15.11 -18.87
C GLU A 157 1.75 16.56 -19.12
N LEU A 158 1.83 17.39 -18.07
CA LEU A 158 2.33 18.76 -18.16
C LEU A 158 3.81 18.78 -18.58
N ALA A 159 4.63 17.88 -18.05
CA ALA A 159 6.02 17.71 -18.45
C ALA A 159 6.11 17.38 -19.94
N LYS A 160 5.32 16.42 -20.42
CA LYS A 160 5.28 16.03 -21.84
C LYS A 160 4.84 17.19 -22.74
N LYS A 161 3.87 18.01 -22.31
CA LYS A 161 3.47 19.22 -23.04
C LYS A 161 4.60 20.25 -23.09
N ALA A 162 5.32 20.46 -21.99
CA ALA A 162 6.46 21.37 -21.93
C ALA A 162 7.62 20.91 -22.83
N GLU A 163 7.97 19.61 -22.78
CA GLU A 163 8.98 18.99 -23.66
C GLU A 163 8.64 19.21 -25.15
N ASN A 164 7.38 18.98 -25.53
CA ASN A 164 6.92 19.21 -26.90
C ASN A 164 6.93 20.69 -27.31
N ALA A 165 6.61 21.60 -26.38
CA ALA A 165 6.66 23.04 -26.65
C ALA A 165 8.09 23.51 -26.91
N CYS A 166 9.05 23.05 -26.10
CA CYS A 166 10.47 23.35 -26.32
C CYS A 166 10.96 22.87 -27.69
N LYS A 167 10.51 21.68 -28.12
CA LYS A 167 10.82 21.14 -29.46
C LYS A 167 10.27 22.01 -30.60
N LYS A 168 9.04 22.53 -30.48
CA LYS A 168 8.41 23.39 -31.50
C LYS A 168 9.06 24.78 -31.60
N SER A 169 9.55 25.30 -30.48
CA SER A 169 10.19 26.62 -30.42
C SER A 169 11.61 26.64 -31.02
N ASN A 170 12.03 25.57 -31.71
CA ASN A 170 13.35 25.40 -32.32
C ASN A 170 14.51 25.66 -31.32
N LEU A 171 14.27 25.36 -30.04
CA LEU A 171 15.27 25.51 -29.00
C LEU A 171 16.38 24.49 -29.22
N LYS A 172 17.63 24.88 -28.94
CA LYS A 172 18.84 24.10 -29.25
C LYS A 172 18.91 22.72 -28.59
N ARG A 173 18.03 22.42 -27.62
CA ARG A 173 18.12 21.22 -26.77
C ARG A 173 16.74 20.57 -26.61
N GLU A 174 16.64 19.30 -27.00
CA GLU A 174 15.47 18.48 -26.66
C GLU A 174 15.59 18.04 -25.18
N LEU A 175 14.93 18.78 -24.29
CA LEU A 175 14.92 18.47 -22.85
C LEU A 175 13.87 17.42 -22.51
N ARG A 176 14.15 16.66 -21.45
CA ARG A 176 13.23 15.77 -20.75
C ARG A 176 13.29 15.96 -19.25
N VAL A 177 12.22 15.58 -18.57
CA VAL A 177 12.07 15.71 -17.10
C VAL A 177 12.24 14.36 -16.41
N LYS A 178 13.02 14.33 -15.32
CA LYS A 178 12.96 13.26 -14.32
C LYS A 178 12.18 13.72 -13.11
N VAL A 179 11.18 12.95 -12.74
CA VAL A 179 10.35 13.13 -11.56
C VAL A 179 10.72 12.05 -10.57
N LYS A 180 11.23 12.44 -9.41
CA LYS A 180 11.46 11.49 -8.33
C LYS A 180 10.14 11.22 -7.63
N PHE A 181 9.79 9.95 -7.47
CA PHE A 181 8.65 9.51 -6.66
C PHE A 181 9.17 8.69 -5.48
N THR A 182 8.66 8.98 -4.29
CA THR A 182 8.95 8.20 -3.08
C THR A 182 7.68 8.02 -2.27
N ALA A 183 7.47 6.80 -1.78
CA ALA A 183 6.36 6.46 -0.91
C ALA A 183 6.84 5.51 0.18
N ARG A 184 6.41 5.75 1.41
CA ARG A 184 6.81 4.98 2.58
C ARG A 184 5.62 4.77 3.51
N CYS A 185 5.43 3.52 3.92
CA CYS A 185 4.47 3.14 4.93
C CYS A 185 4.97 3.55 6.33
N SER A 186 4.05 3.95 7.20
CA SER A 186 4.38 4.27 8.59
C SER A 186 3.20 4.05 9.54
N GLY A 187 3.53 4.00 10.83
CA GLY A 187 2.57 3.72 11.89
C GLY A 187 2.08 2.28 11.88
N ALA A 188 1.28 1.96 12.88
CA ALA A 188 0.63 0.68 13.06
C ALA A 188 -0.87 0.91 13.19
N ARG A 189 -1.68 0.05 12.55
CA ARG A 189 -3.13 0.14 12.73
C ARG A 189 -3.50 -0.22 14.17
N LYS A 190 -4.46 0.52 14.71
CA LYS A 190 -5.08 0.21 15.99
C LYS A 190 -6.48 -0.34 15.71
N PRO A 191 -6.95 -1.29 16.51
CA PRO A 191 -8.35 -1.69 16.45
C PRO A 191 -9.28 -0.50 16.72
N TRP A 192 -10.44 -0.48 16.08
CA TRP A 192 -11.48 0.55 16.23
C TRP A 192 -12.76 0.04 16.89
N TRP A 193 -12.80 -1.23 17.27
CA TRP A 193 -13.92 -1.87 17.96
C TRP A 193 -13.53 -2.30 19.38
N GLY A 194 -14.53 -2.70 20.16
CA GLY A 194 -14.36 -3.12 21.55
C GLY A 194 -13.78 -4.52 21.68
N SER A 195 -12.77 -4.68 22.54
CA SER A 195 -12.21 -5.97 22.98
C SER A 195 -11.71 -6.93 21.88
N PRO A 196 -10.85 -6.49 20.94
CA PRO A 196 -10.25 -7.39 19.97
C PRO A 196 -9.34 -8.42 20.62
N THR A 197 -9.25 -9.60 20.00
CA THR A 197 -8.29 -10.63 20.38
C THR A 197 -6.85 -10.12 20.29
N ASN A 198 -5.94 -10.74 21.06
CA ASN A 198 -4.54 -10.32 21.07
C ASN A 198 -3.85 -10.64 19.74
N GLU A 199 -4.31 -11.70 19.08
CA GLU A 199 -3.90 -12.14 17.77
C GLU A 199 -4.21 -11.04 16.73
N PHE A 200 -5.43 -10.47 16.73
CA PHE A 200 -5.78 -9.36 15.85
C PHE A 200 -5.04 -8.07 16.18
N LYS A 201 -4.89 -7.73 17.47
CA LYS A 201 -4.05 -6.59 17.87
C LYS A 201 -2.64 -6.72 17.31
N THR A 202 -2.06 -7.92 17.38
CA THR A 202 -0.72 -8.21 16.86
C THR A 202 -0.67 -8.07 15.34
N MET A 203 -1.65 -8.64 14.63
CA MET A 203 -1.76 -8.54 13.17
C MET A 203 -1.91 -7.08 12.71
N LEU A 204 -2.87 -6.34 13.27
CA LEU A 204 -3.09 -4.91 12.97
C LEU A 204 -1.86 -4.07 13.30
N GLY A 205 -1.15 -4.42 14.37
CA GLY A 205 0.13 -3.82 14.75
C GLY A 205 1.22 -3.90 13.68
N LYS A 206 1.10 -4.85 12.73
CA LYS A 206 2.01 -5.03 11.59
C LYS A 206 1.50 -4.38 10.30
N LEU A 207 0.23 -3.96 10.26
CA LEU A 207 -0.35 -3.26 9.12
C LEU A 207 -0.04 -1.76 9.22
N PRO A 208 0.32 -1.11 8.11
CA PRO A 208 0.59 0.31 8.12
C PRO A 208 -0.70 1.09 8.33
N ALA A 209 -0.64 2.11 9.17
CA ALA A 209 -1.75 3.05 9.35
C ALA A 209 -1.71 4.18 8.31
N LYS A 210 -0.53 4.49 7.78
CA LYS A 210 -0.31 5.65 6.92
C LYS A 210 0.60 5.35 5.75
N LEU A 211 0.34 6.02 4.63
CA LEU A 211 1.23 6.10 3.49
C LEU A 211 1.71 7.56 3.31
N ILE A 212 3.02 7.77 3.42
CA ILE A 212 3.64 9.08 3.23
C ILE A 212 4.25 9.10 1.85
N VAL A 213 3.82 10.04 1.01
CA VAL A 213 4.21 10.11 -0.40
C VAL A 213 4.78 11.49 -0.74
N SER A 214 5.77 11.52 -1.63
CA SER A 214 6.24 12.73 -2.27
C SER A 214 6.64 12.47 -3.71
N TYR A 215 6.45 13.48 -4.55
CA TYR A 215 7.01 13.50 -5.89
C TYR A 215 7.41 14.90 -6.31
N TYR A 216 8.55 15.03 -6.99
CA TYR A 216 9.02 16.34 -7.45
C TYR A 216 9.92 16.22 -8.67
N VAL A 217 10.00 17.29 -9.46
CA VAL A 217 10.98 17.39 -10.54
C VAL A 217 12.39 17.42 -9.94
N GLU A 218 13.17 16.37 -10.18
CA GLU A 218 14.53 16.24 -9.64
C GLU A 218 15.56 16.88 -10.57
N GLU A 219 15.41 16.65 -11.87
CA GLU A 219 16.32 17.20 -12.88
C GLU A 219 15.73 17.20 -14.29
N TYR A 220 16.40 17.97 -15.15
CA TYR A 220 16.22 17.93 -16.59
C TYR A 220 17.40 17.22 -17.23
N PHE A 221 17.19 16.59 -18.37
CA PHE A 221 18.25 15.94 -19.14
C PHE A 221 18.01 16.09 -20.64
N LEU A 222 19.06 15.92 -21.44
CA LEU A 222 18.93 15.91 -22.89
C LEU A 222 18.35 14.56 -23.35
N ARG A 223 17.32 14.59 -24.19
CA ARG A 223 16.62 13.39 -24.69
C ARG A 223 17.58 12.32 -25.22
N ASP A 224 18.55 12.74 -26.02
CA ASP A 224 19.50 11.83 -26.68
C ASP A 224 20.72 11.53 -25.80
N LYS A 225 20.86 12.24 -24.67
CA LYS A 225 21.95 12.06 -23.70
C LYS A 225 21.38 12.04 -22.27
N PRO A 226 20.71 10.94 -21.86
CA PRO A 226 20.00 10.84 -20.58
C PRO A 226 20.88 10.93 -19.32
N ASN A 227 22.19 10.79 -19.49
CA ASN A 227 23.19 10.97 -18.44
C ASN A 227 23.69 12.42 -18.33
N VAL A 228 23.33 13.29 -19.29
CA VAL A 228 23.73 14.70 -19.29
C VAL A 228 22.66 15.51 -18.60
N ARG A 229 22.90 15.79 -17.31
CA ARG A 229 22.03 16.63 -16.48
C ARG A 229 22.08 18.09 -16.94
N VAL A 230 20.89 18.68 -17.08
CA VAL A 230 20.70 20.11 -17.27
C VAL A 230 20.14 20.69 -15.97
N GLY A 231 20.99 21.41 -15.24
CA GLY A 231 20.57 22.09 -14.02
C GLY A 231 19.53 23.17 -14.31
N LYS A 232 18.58 23.37 -13.39
CA LYS A 232 17.51 24.37 -13.52
C LYS A 232 18.03 25.80 -13.82
N SER A 233 19.16 26.18 -13.23
CA SER A 233 19.80 27.48 -13.48
C SER A 233 20.29 27.65 -14.92
N LYS A 234 20.60 26.54 -15.61
CA LYS A 234 21.10 26.48 -17.00
C LYS A 234 19.98 26.43 -18.05
N LEU A 235 18.72 26.42 -17.61
CA LEU A 235 17.58 26.59 -18.49
C LEU A 235 17.50 28.03 -18.99
N ASP A 236 17.25 28.20 -20.29
CA ASP A 236 16.98 29.51 -20.86
C ASP A 236 15.59 30.04 -20.40
N PRO A 237 15.30 31.35 -20.58
CA PRO A 237 14.03 31.92 -20.14
C PRO A 237 12.78 31.28 -20.76
N ALA A 238 12.86 30.81 -22.02
CA ALA A 238 11.73 30.16 -22.69
C ALA A 238 11.49 28.75 -22.13
N GLU A 239 12.56 27.96 -21.93
CA GLU A 239 12.53 26.66 -21.26
C GLU A 239 11.93 26.81 -19.85
N LYS A 240 12.40 27.78 -19.06
CA LYS A 240 11.87 28.07 -17.71
C LYS A 240 10.37 28.37 -17.74
N LYS A 241 9.91 29.17 -18.71
CA LYS A 241 8.48 29.49 -18.87
C LYS A 241 7.63 28.25 -19.14
N HIS A 242 8.11 27.33 -19.99
CA HIS A 242 7.40 26.08 -20.29
C HIS A 242 7.35 25.14 -19.07
N PHE A 243 8.44 25.03 -18.32
CA PHE A 243 8.53 24.10 -17.17
C PHE A 243 8.00 24.65 -15.84
N ALA A 244 7.77 25.95 -15.71
CA ALA A 244 7.29 26.57 -14.46
C ALA A 244 6.01 25.89 -13.89
N LYS A 245 5.06 25.53 -14.75
CA LYS A 245 3.82 24.83 -14.34
C LYS A 245 4.09 23.39 -13.85
N VAL A 246 5.09 22.72 -14.41
CA VAL A 246 5.47 21.36 -14.03
C VAL A 246 6.06 21.38 -12.62
N GLU A 247 6.98 22.32 -12.37
CA GLU A 247 7.63 22.47 -11.06
C GLU A 247 6.63 22.83 -9.97
N GLY A 248 5.72 23.77 -10.24
CA GLY A 248 4.67 24.19 -9.31
C GLY A 248 3.65 23.09 -8.99
N SER A 249 3.62 22.00 -9.76
CA SER A 249 2.74 20.85 -9.52
C SER A 249 3.39 19.76 -8.64
N SER A 250 4.65 19.95 -8.20
CA SER A 250 5.36 19.01 -7.34
C SER A 250 4.70 18.87 -5.97
N LEU A 251 4.69 17.66 -5.42
CA LEU A 251 4.19 17.34 -4.09
C LEU A 251 5.36 17.01 -3.17
N ARG A 252 5.72 17.94 -2.28
CA ARG A 252 6.87 17.74 -1.38
C ARG A 252 6.64 16.66 -0.32
N LYS A 253 5.42 16.54 0.20
CA LYS A 253 5.01 15.51 1.15
C LYS A 253 3.50 15.53 1.32
N GLN A 254 2.86 14.37 1.31
CA GLN A 254 1.47 14.18 1.71
C GLN A 254 1.33 12.87 2.48
N THR A 255 0.45 12.85 3.45
CA THR A 255 0.15 11.66 4.25
C THR A 255 -1.28 11.23 3.95
N PHE A 256 -1.47 9.94 3.70
CA PHE A 256 -2.76 9.29 3.55
C PHE A 256 -2.97 8.34 4.72
N GLU A 257 -4.13 8.42 5.37
CA GLU A 257 -4.57 7.36 6.28
C GLU A 257 -5.05 6.18 5.43
N LEU A 258 -4.63 4.98 5.79
CA LEU A 258 -4.91 3.76 5.03
C LEU A 258 -6.19 3.08 5.51
#